data_AF-A0A520HX21-F1
#
_entry.id   AF-A0A520HX21-F1
#
_cell.length_a   1.000
_cell.length_b   1.000
_cell.length_c   1.000
_cell.angle_alpha   90.00
_cell.angle_beta   90.00
_cell.angle_gamma   90.00
#
_symmetry.space_group_name_H-M   'P 1'
#
loop_
_entity.id
_entity.type
_entity.pdbx_description
1 polymer ?
#
loop_
_entity_poly.entity_id
_entity_poly.type
_entity_poly.pdbx_seq_one_letter_code
_entity_poly.pdbx_strand_id
1 'polypeptide(L)' 'CAPIALDAWGARAKTWSAGGRPEGLPYVEDVVPPDRTRDTFVFVINGAKVRAPHAAIALIERITP' A
#
# COMPACT_ATOMS: atom_id res chain seq x y z
N CYS A 1 -6.28 -15.56 -4.92
CA CYS A 1 -7.13 -15.09 -3.82
C CYS A 1 -6.89 -13.60 -3.58
N ALA A 2 -7.85 -12.72 -3.89
CA ALA A 2 -7.74 -11.27 -3.73
C ALA A 2 -7.57 -10.73 -2.28
N PRO A 3 -8.08 -11.39 -1.21
CA PRO A 3 -7.98 -10.86 0.15
C PRO A 3 -6.54 -10.75 0.68
N ILE A 4 -5.72 -11.79 0.47
CA ILE A 4 -4.32 -11.85 0.94
C ILE A 4 -3.47 -10.75 0.30
N ALA A 5 -3.74 -10.41 -0.96
CA ALA A 5 -3.04 -9.34 -1.64
C ALA A 5 -3.31 -7.97 -1.00
N LEU A 6 -4.56 -7.70 -0.60
CA LEU A 6 -4.93 -6.44 0.04
C LEU A 6 -4.31 -6.29 1.43
N ASP A 7 -4.17 -7.37 2.20
CA ASP A 7 -3.45 -7.35 3.49
C ASP A 7 -1.98 -6.97 3.31
N ALA A 8 -1.31 -7.59 2.34
CA ALA A 8 0.08 -7.27 2.02
C ALA A 8 0.22 -5.80 1.61
N TRP A 9 -0.70 -5.27 0.79
CA TRP A 9 -0.70 -3.86 0.41
C TRP A 9 -1.00 -2.92 1.59
N GLY A 10 -1.89 -3.31 2.51
CA GLY A 10 -2.16 -2.57 3.73
C GLY A 10 -0.93 -2.46 4.63
N ALA A 11 -0.19 -3.56 4.82
CA ALA A 11 1.05 -3.55 5.57
C ALA A 11 2.11 -2.63 4.92
N ARG A 12 2.29 -2.72 3.60
CA ARG A 12 3.21 -1.86 2.83
C ARG A 12 2.86 -0.37 2.99
N ALA A 13 1.58 -0.03 2.91
CA ALA A 13 1.10 1.34 3.09
C ALA A 13 1.45 1.89 4.47
N LYS A 14 1.26 1.09 5.53
CA LYS A 14 1.65 1.47 6.90
C LYS A 14 3.16 1.66 7.04
N THR A 15 3.97 0.76 6.46
CA THR A 15 5.43 0.89 6.48
C THR A 15 5.90 2.17 5.78
N TRP A 16 5.34 2.49 4.61
CA TRP A 16 5.65 3.76 3.94
C TRP A 16 5.25 4.97 4.77
N SER A 17 4.06 4.95 5.36
CA SER A 17 3.56 6.06 6.19
C SER A 17 4.44 6.32 7.40
N ALA A 18 5.00 5.28 8.03
CA ALA A 18 5.95 5.41 9.12
C ALA A 18 7.32 5.95 8.69
N GLY A 19 7.62 6.01 7.38
CA GLY A 19 8.92 6.44 6.86
C GLY A 19 9.81 5.31 6.36
N GLY A 20 9.36 4.07 6.50
CA GLY A 20 10.11 2.88 6.12
C GLY A 20 10.06 2.54 4.62
N ARG A 21 10.74 1.44 4.28
CA ARG A 21 10.87 0.88 2.93
C ARG A 21 10.38 -0.58 2.93
N PRO A 22 9.17 -0.88 2.43
CA PRO A 22 8.67 -2.25 2.36
C PRO A 22 9.55 -3.18 1.50
N GLU A 23 9.74 -4.42 1.93
CA GLU A 23 10.59 -5.37 1.20
C GLU A 23 9.94 -5.93 -0.07
N GLY A 24 10.76 -6.40 -1.02
CA GLY A 24 10.28 -7.10 -2.22
C GLY A 24 9.64 -6.21 -3.28
N LEU A 25 9.90 -4.90 -3.24
CA LEU A 25 9.56 -3.98 -4.33
C LEU A 25 10.83 -3.56 -5.07
N PRO A 26 10.74 -3.32 -6.39
CA PRO A 26 11.86 -2.79 -7.16
C PRO A 26 12.03 -1.30 -6.84
N TYR A 27 13.11 -0.97 -6.15
CA TYR A 27 13.48 0.41 -5.84
C TYR A 27 14.54 0.91 -6.83
N VAL A 28 14.58 2.22 -7.04
CA VAL A 28 15.55 2.87 -7.94
C VAL A 28 16.95 2.90 -7.33
N GLU A 29 17.04 3.08 -6.01
CA GLU A 29 18.29 3.12 -5.26
C GLU A 29 18.21 2.27 -3.99
N ASP A 30 19.36 1.89 -3.46
CA ASP A 30 19.46 1.11 -2.22
C ASP A 30 19.57 1.95 -0.95
N VAL A 31 19.42 3.27 -1.06
CA VAL A 31 19.45 4.18 0.08
C VAL A 31 18.25 3.91 1.00
N VAL A 32 18.53 3.80 2.29
CA VAL A 32 17.49 3.71 3.32
C VAL A 32 16.96 5.12 3.59
N PRO A 33 15.65 5.38 3.40
CA PRO A 33 15.11 6.71 3.62
C PRO A 33 15.15 7.09 5.11
N PRO A 34 15.18 8.39 5.44
CA PRO A 34 15.09 8.86 6.81
C PRO A 34 13.80 8.37 7.49
N ASP A 35 13.93 7.93 8.74
CA ASP A 35 12.81 7.46 9.56
C ASP A 35 11.95 8.65 9.99
N ARG A 36 11.03 9.04 9.12
CA ARG A 36 10.13 10.19 9.26
C ARG A 36 8.78 9.86 8.66
N THR A 37 7.73 10.18 9.41
CA THR A 37 6.34 10.05 8.96
C THR A 37 6.13 10.83 7.68
N ARG A 38 5.38 10.24 6.75
CA ARG A 38 5.03 10.85 5.47
C ARG A 38 3.60 10.51 5.06
N ASP A 39 3.00 11.45 4.32
CA ASP A 39 1.71 11.22 3.69
C ASP A 39 1.87 10.17 2.59
N THR A 40 1.09 9.09 2.70
CA THR A 40 1.15 7.95 1.78
C THR A 40 -0.21 7.79 1.11
N PHE A 41 -0.22 7.95 -0.21
CA PHE A 41 -1.42 7.81 -1.05
C PHE A 41 -1.31 6.53 -1.88
N VAL A 42 -2.30 5.65 -1.79
CA VAL A 42 -2.34 4.37 -2.54
C VAL A 42 -3.45 4.44 -3.58
N PHE A 43 -3.08 4.28 -4.86
CA PHE A 43 -4.03 4.27 -5.97
C PHE A 43 -4.23 2.83 -6.47
N VAL A 44 -5.48 2.36 -6.45
CA VAL A 44 -5.82 1.03 -6.97
C VAL A 44 -6.32 1.18 -8.41
N ILE A 45 -5.46 0.82 -9.37
CA ILE A 45 -5.78 0.89 -10.81
C ILE A 45 -5.94 -0.54 -11.33
N ASN A 46 -7.15 -0.90 -11.76
CA ASN A 46 -7.44 -2.19 -12.38
C ASN A 46 -8.27 -1.98 -13.65
N GLY A 47 -7.97 -2.73 -14.73
CA GLY A 47 -8.70 -2.70 -16.00
C GLY A 47 -10.17 -3.09 -15.88
N ALA A 48 -10.57 -3.80 -14.81
CA ALA A 48 -11.96 -4.04 -14.47
C ALA A 48 -12.55 -2.83 -13.71
N LYS A 49 -12.90 -1.75 -14.44
CA LYS A 49 -13.43 -0.49 -13.87
C LYS A 49 -14.59 -0.67 -12.89
N VAL A 50 -15.41 -1.71 -13.06
CA VAL A 50 -16.55 -2.02 -12.18
C VAL A 50 -16.12 -2.55 -10.80
N ARG A 51 -14.93 -3.15 -10.69
CA ARG A 51 -14.42 -3.78 -9.45
C ARG A 51 -13.33 -2.97 -8.74
N ALA A 52 -12.81 -1.94 -9.37
CA ALA A 52 -11.79 -1.07 -8.79
C ALA A 52 -12.25 -0.36 -7.49
N PRO A 53 -13.50 0.15 -7.37
CA PRO A 53 -13.96 0.79 -6.13
C PRO A 53 -13.97 -0.18 -4.94
N HIS A 54 -14.39 -1.44 -5.14
CA HIS A 54 -14.45 -2.43 -4.07
C HIS A 54 -13.08 -2.76 -3.47
N ALA A 55 -12.02 -2.77 -4.30
CA ALA A 55 -10.67 -3.03 -3.81
C ALA A 55 -10.13 -1.85 -2.97
N ALA A 56 -10.45 -0.61 -3.35
CA ALA A 56 -10.07 0.56 -2.56
C ALA A 56 -10.82 0.60 -1.22
N ILE A 57 -12.14 0.37 -1.22
CA ILE A 57 -12.95 0.31 0.01
C ILE A 57 -12.43 -0.80 0.93
N ALA A 58 -12.24 -2.01 0.41
CA ALA A 58 -11.72 -3.14 1.18
C ALA A 58 -10.30 -2.92 1.71
N LEU A 59 -9.48 -2.07 1.06
CA LEU A 59 -8.17 -1.67 1.58
C LEU A 59 -8.32 -0.66 2.72
N ILE A 60 -9.20 0.34 2.56
CA ILE A 60 -9.49 1.36 3.59
C ILE A 60 -9.97 0.68 4.88
N GLU A 61 -10.90 -0.27 4.79
CA GLU A 61 -11.41 -1.04 5.94
C GLU A 61 -10.33 -1.82 6.71
N ARG A 62 -9.19 -2.14 6.07
CA ARG A 62 -8.08 -2.88 6.68
C ARG A 62 -7.02 -2.00 7.32
N ILE A 63 -6.93 -0.73 6.88
CA ILE A 63 -5.87 0.19 7.31
C ILE A 63 -6.38 1.25 8.29
N THR A 64 -7.67 1.58 8.25
CA THR A 64 -8.34 2.47 9.20
C THR A 64 -8.89 1.64 10.37
N PRO A 65 -8.70 2.07 11.63
CA PRO A 65 -9.31 1.41 12.79
C PRO A 65 -10.84 1.56 12.83
#